data_AF-A0AAU8SUV0-F1
#
_entry.id   AF-A0AAU8SUV0-F1
#
_cell.length_a   1.000
_cell.length_b   1.000
_cell.length_c   1.000
_cell.angle_alpha   90.00
_cell.angle_beta   90.00
_cell.angle_gamma   90.00
#
_symmetry.space_group_name_H-M   'P 1'
#
loop_
_entity.id
_entity.type
_entity.pdbx_description
1 polymer ?
#
loop_
_entity_poly.entity_id
_entity_poly.type
_entity_poly.pdbx_seq_one_letter_code
_entity_poly.pdbx_strand_id
1 'polypeptide(L)'
;MVCGHGFAGSWSGRGCRWRNGTALESHAQNMVLLHANGMPTRVAKDFHDGVRYSKQWLSVAPPALDAPPAEHARVNPNSFIETDDADQLRDFTCDALFFVNLAEIAWFFSCHFNRKEAEFWAIVSRAIHEY
;
A
#
# COMPACT_ATOMS: atom_id res chain seq x y z
N MET A 1 -11.52 -14.25 -13.58
CA MET A 1 -12.27 -13.00 -13.34
C MET A 1 -13.33 -13.31 -12.30
N VAL A 2 -12.95 -13.23 -11.02
CA VAL A 2 -13.88 -13.35 -9.89
C VAL A 2 -14.06 -11.93 -9.38
N CYS A 3 -15.26 -11.40 -9.60
CA CYS A 3 -15.65 -10.04 -9.23
C CYS A 3 -15.54 -9.83 -7.71
N GLY A 4 -15.09 -8.63 -7.33
CA GLY A 4 -14.85 -8.24 -5.95
C GLY A 4 -16.11 -8.11 -5.13
N HIS A 5 -16.34 -9.07 -4.22
CA HIS A 5 -17.41 -9.03 -3.22
C HIS A 5 -16.94 -9.66 -1.88
N GLY A 6 -15.76 -9.25 -1.40
CA GLY A 6 -15.21 -9.77 -0.15
C GLY A 6 -14.42 -8.79 0.74
N PHE A 7 -14.17 -7.56 0.27
CA PHE A 7 -13.38 -6.57 1.02
C PHE A 7 -14.20 -5.33 1.42
N ALA A 8 -15.51 -5.50 1.61
CA ALA A 8 -16.39 -4.48 2.18
C ALA A 8 -16.46 -4.63 3.72
N GLY A 9 -15.29 -4.67 4.37
CA GLY A 9 -15.21 -4.32 5.78
C GLY A 9 -15.34 -2.81 5.87
N SER A 10 -16.33 -2.30 6.60
CA SER A 10 -16.47 -0.87 6.83
C SER A 10 -15.23 -0.34 7.57
N TRP A 11 -14.26 0.21 6.85
CA TRP A 11 -13.16 1.01 7.40
C TRP A 11 -13.69 2.39 7.83
N SER A 12 -14.84 2.43 8.51
CA SER A 12 -15.50 3.63 9.03
C SER A 12 -14.94 4.06 10.39
N GLY A 13 -13.97 3.32 10.93
CA GLY A 13 -13.23 3.68 12.12
C GLY A 13 -12.00 4.52 11.77
N ARG A 14 -11.76 5.57 12.53
CA ARG A 14 -10.62 6.51 12.52
C ARG A 14 -9.20 5.87 12.65
N GLY A 15 -9.01 4.60 12.29
CA GLY A 15 -7.84 3.77 12.61
C GLY A 15 -6.71 3.74 11.56
N CYS A 16 -7.00 3.88 10.27
CA CYS A 16 -5.95 3.96 9.23
C CYS A 16 -5.59 5.41 8.91
N ARG A 17 -5.40 6.23 9.94
CA ARG A 17 -4.74 7.54 9.76
C ARG A 17 -3.26 7.23 9.65
N TRP A 18 -2.74 7.15 8.41
CA TRP A 18 -1.31 7.02 8.15
C TRP A 18 -0.59 8.03 9.02
N ARG A 19 0.17 7.55 10.02
CA ARG A 19 0.66 8.35 11.16
C ARG A 19 1.40 9.62 10.74
N ASN A 20 1.92 9.64 9.51
CA ASN A 20 2.73 10.71 8.96
C ASN A 20 2.08 11.43 7.75
N GLY A 21 0.83 11.14 7.39
CA GLY A 21 0.16 11.78 6.24
C GLY A 21 0.73 11.41 4.87
N THR A 22 1.45 10.28 4.80
CA THR A 22 2.11 9.77 3.58
C THR A 22 1.56 8.40 3.20
N ALA A 23 1.39 8.17 1.90
CA ALA A 23 1.02 6.90 1.28
C ALA A 23 2.14 6.46 0.34
N LEU A 24 2.33 5.13 0.22
CA LEU A 24 3.46 4.55 -0.47
C LEU A 24 2.99 3.46 -1.44
N GLU A 25 3.41 3.57 -2.70
CA GLU A 25 3.11 2.59 -3.74
C GLU A 25 3.84 1.27 -3.45
N SER A 26 3.12 0.28 -2.93
CA SER A 26 3.70 -0.92 -2.32
C SER A 26 3.58 -2.16 -3.20
N HIS A 27 3.74 -1.99 -4.51
CA HIS A 27 3.82 -3.10 -5.46
C HIS A 27 4.99 -4.03 -5.13
N ALA A 28 4.87 -5.30 -5.50
CA ALA A 28 5.90 -6.31 -5.22
C ALA A 28 7.28 -5.92 -5.80
N GLN A 29 7.32 -5.30 -6.98
CA GLN A 29 8.57 -4.82 -7.60
C GLN A 29 9.26 -3.69 -6.81
N ASN A 30 8.49 -2.93 -6.03
CA ASN A 30 8.99 -1.79 -5.27
C ASN A 30 9.43 -2.19 -3.86
N MET A 31 9.41 -3.47 -3.50
CA MET A 31 9.68 -3.96 -2.15
C MET A 31 10.69 -5.10 -2.15
N VAL A 32 11.61 -5.07 -1.17
CA VAL A 32 12.60 -6.12 -0.95
C VAL A 32 12.49 -6.62 0.49
N LEU A 33 12.39 -7.94 0.63
CA LEU A 33 12.42 -8.60 1.93
C LEU A 33 13.86 -9.00 2.29
N LEU A 34 14.38 -8.43 3.38
CA LEU A 34 15.67 -8.82 3.93
C LEU A 34 15.47 -9.99 4.89
N HIS A 35 16.24 -11.05 4.71
CA HIS A 35 16.17 -12.24 5.56
C HIS A 35 17.51 -12.63 6.16
N ALA A 36 17.48 -13.26 7.33
CA ALA A 36 18.62 -13.94 7.94
C ALA A 36 18.25 -15.40 8.14
N ASN A 37 19.03 -16.32 7.55
CA ASN A 37 18.77 -17.77 7.62
C ASN A 37 17.34 -18.18 7.20
N GLY A 38 16.82 -17.56 6.13
CA GLY A 38 15.47 -17.82 5.62
C GLY A 38 14.34 -17.14 6.41
N MET A 39 14.64 -16.45 7.51
CA MET A 39 13.64 -15.76 8.33
C MET A 39 13.56 -14.27 7.97
N PRO A 40 12.36 -13.71 7.75
CA PRO A 40 12.15 -12.28 7.53
C PRO A 40 12.74 -11.43 8.67
N THR A 41 13.47 -10.37 8.32
CA THR A 41 14.05 -9.45 9.32
C THR A 41 13.61 -8.00 9.13
N ARG A 42 13.59 -7.52 7.87
CA ARG A 42 13.24 -6.15 7.52
C ARG A 42 12.65 -6.10 6.11
N VAL A 43 12.00 -4.99 5.81
CA VAL A 43 11.53 -4.65 4.48
C VAL A 43 12.20 -3.36 4.03
N ALA A 44 12.71 -3.33 2.81
CA ALA A 44 13.14 -2.12 2.13
C ALA A 44 12.16 -1.80 1.00
N LYS A 45 11.97 -0.52 0.70
CA LYS A 45 11.05 -0.05 -0.31
C LYS A 45 11.73 0.97 -1.22
N ASP A 46 11.40 0.92 -2.50
CA ASP A 46 11.71 1.98 -3.43
C ASP A 46 10.73 3.17 -3.29
N PHE A 47 11.28 4.37 -3.44
CA PHE A 47 10.57 5.64 -3.29
C PHE A 47 10.46 6.42 -4.60
N HIS A 48 11.13 6.02 -5.69
CA HIS A 48 11.02 6.75 -6.96
C HIS A 48 9.56 6.72 -7.45
N ASP A 49 8.98 7.89 -7.71
CA ASP A 49 7.58 8.15 -8.11
C ASP A 49 6.44 7.51 -7.29
N GLY A 50 6.77 6.72 -6.25
CA GLY A 50 5.83 5.89 -5.50
C GLY A 50 5.42 6.48 -4.14
N VAL A 51 5.33 7.80 -4.02
CA VAL A 51 4.94 8.50 -2.78
C VAL A 51 3.81 9.48 -3.05
N ARG A 52 2.78 9.46 -2.19
CA ARG A 52 1.76 10.51 -2.10
C ARG A 52 1.69 11.05 -0.69
N TYR A 53 1.31 12.31 -0.51
CA TYR A 53 1.14 12.90 0.81
C TYR A 53 0.05 13.97 0.87
N SER A 54 -0.48 14.21 2.07
CA SER A 54 -1.37 15.35 2.37
C SER A 54 -0.63 16.38 3.21
N LYS A 55 -0.58 17.63 2.74
CA LYS A 55 -0.02 18.75 3.52
C LYS A 55 -0.73 18.93 4.85
N GLN A 56 -2.02 18.61 4.93
CA GLN A 56 -2.81 18.73 6.15
C GLN A 56 -2.47 17.65 7.20
N TRP A 57 -1.98 16.49 6.77
CA TRP A 57 -1.73 15.34 7.65
C TRP A 57 -0.26 15.01 7.85
N LEU A 58 0.65 15.74 7.21
CA LEU A 58 2.08 15.61 7.48
C LEU A 58 2.40 15.97 8.94
N SER A 59 3.25 15.16 9.55
CA SER A 59 3.82 15.44 10.89
C SER A 59 5.02 16.38 10.85
N VAL A 60 5.50 16.72 9.65
CA VAL A 60 6.66 17.58 9.38
C VAL A 60 6.32 18.59 8.29
N ALA A 61 7.14 19.61 8.11
CA ALA A 61 6.96 20.56 7.01
C ALA A 61 7.04 19.82 5.65
N PRO A 62 6.16 20.16 4.68
CA PRO A 62 6.20 19.55 3.36
C PRO A 62 7.51 19.91 2.65
N PRO A 63 8.06 18.99 1.82
CA PRO A 63 9.22 19.30 1.00
C PRO A 63 8.87 20.40 -0.03
N ALA A 64 9.85 21.22 -0.39
CA ALA A 64 9.74 22.09 -1.55
C ALA A 64 9.84 21.22 -2.81
N LEU A 65 8.74 21.09 -3.55
CA LEU A 65 8.69 20.35 -4.81
C LEU A 65 8.52 21.33 -5.97
N ASP A 66 9.28 21.11 -7.04
CA ASP A 66 9.01 21.76 -8.31
C ASP A 66 7.76 21.15 -8.95
N ALA A 67 6.93 21.98 -9.58
CA ALA A 67 5.76 21.48 -10.27
C ALA A 67 6.19 20.60 -11.47
N PRO A 68 5.54 19.44 -11.69
CA PRO A 68 5.83 18.64 -12.87
C PRO A 68 5.50 19.43 -14.15
N PRO A 69 6.21 19.17 -15.27
CA PRO A 69 5.88 19.79 -16.54
C PRO A 69 4.41 19.59 -16.91
N ALA A 70 3.77 20.61 -17.51
CA ALA A 70 2.34 20.56 -17.86
C ALA A 70 1.97 19.38 -18.79
N GLU A 71 2.94 18.92 -19.59
CA GLU A 71 2.81 17.75 -20.47
C GLU A 71 2.69 16.44 -19.69
N HIS A 72 3.28 16.36 -18.50
CA HIS A 72 3.24 15.16 -17.66
C HIS A 72 1.81 14.83 -17.21
N ALA A 73 1.03 15.85 -16.82
CA ALA A 73 -0.37 15.68 -16.42
C ALA A 73 -1.26 15.22 -17.59
N ARG A 74 -0.88 15.52 -18.84
CA ARG A 74 -1.61 15.03 -20.03
C ARG A 74 -1.35 13.56 -20.31
N VAL A 75 -0.16 13.06 -19.96
CA VAL A 75 0.25 11.67 -20.18
C VAL A 75 -0.18 10.78 -19.03
N ASN A 76 -0.02 11.25 -17.78
CA ASN A 76 -0.42 10.52 -16.59
C ASN A 76 -1.11 11.46 -15.57
N PRO A 77 -2.43 11.67 -15.68
CA PRO A 77 -3.17 12.53 -14.75
C PRO A 77 -3.18 11.98 -13.31
N ASN A 78 -2.84 10.71 -13.10
CA ASN A 78 -2.79 10.07 -11.79
C ASN A 78 -1.40 10.17 -11.11
N SER A 79 -0.43 10.83 -11.73
CA SER A 79 0.94 11.01 -11.19
C SER A 79 1.07 12.23 -10.26
N PHE A 80 0.00 12.56 -9.54
CA PHE A 80 0.08 13.59 -8.51
C PHE A 80 0.74 13.03 -7.25
N ILE A 81 1.55 13.88 -6.60
CA ILE A 81 2.21 13.58 -5.33
C ILE A 81 1.38 14.12 -4.15
N GLU A 82 0.68 15.24 -4.34
CA GLU A 82 -0.09 15.89 -3.28
C GLU A 82 -1.59 15.58 -3.41
N THR A 83 -2.23 15.16 -2.32
CA THR A 83 -3.69 15.02 -2.23
C THR A 83 -4.15 15.17 -0.78
N ASP A 84 -5.28 15.83 -0.58
CA ASP A 84 -5.96 15.92 0.73
C ASP A 84 -7.15 14.94 0.83
N ASP A 85 -7.30 14.04 -0.15
CA ASP A 85 -8.29 12.98 -0.14
C ASP A 85 -7.74 11.76 0.60
N ALA A 86 -8.37 11.44 1.73
CA ALA A 86 -7.99 10.32 2.59
C ALA A 86 -8.17 8.98 1.88
N ASP A 87 -9.20 8.87 1.05
CA ASP A 87 -9.51 7.65 0.32
C ASP A 87 -8.43 7.41 -0.74
N GLN A 88 -7.98 8.45 -1.45
CA GLN A 88 -6.89 8.33 -2.42
C GLN A 88 -5.56 7.92 -1.77
N LEU A 89 -5.23 8.42 -0.57
CA LEU A 89 -4.02 7.99 0.15
C LEU A 89 -4.13 6.54 0.61
N ARG A 90 -5.29 6.15 1.16
CA ARG A 90 -5.56 4.77 1.57
C ARG A 90 -5.43 3.84 0.38
N ASP A 91 -6.18 4.09 -0.67
CA ASP A 91 -6.32 3.21 -1.82
C ASP A 91 -4.99 3.09 -2.56
N PHE A 92 -4.19 4.16 -2.66
CA PHE A 92 -2.84 4.12 -3.24
C PHE A 92 -1.92 3.10 -2.57
N THR A 93 -2.00 2.96 -1.24
CA THR A 93 -1.19 1.96 -0.51
C THR A 93 -1.88 0.60 -0.49
N CYS A 94 -3.17 0.56 -0.16
CA CYS A 94 -3.93 -0.67 0.03
C CYS A 94 -4.09 -1.46 -1.27
N ASP A 95 -4.33 -0.79 -2.40
CA ASP A 95 -4.51 -1.48 -3.68
C ASP A 95 -3.21 -2.16 -4.12
N ALA A 96 -2.09 -1.44 -4.03
CA ALA A 96 -0.79 -1.98 -4.36
C ALA A 96 -0.35 -3.08 -3.39
N LEU A 97 -0.50 -2.87 -2.08
CA LEU A 97 -0.04 -3.81 -1.06
C LEU A 97 -0.90 -5.07 -0.99
N PHE A 98 -2.22 -4.94 -0.92
CA PHE A 98 -3.10 -6.09 -0.70
C PHE A 98 -3.43 -6.80 -2.01
N PHE A 99 -3.86 -6.08 -3.04
CA PHE A 99 -4.37 -6.72 -4.25
C PHE A 99 -3.27 -7.14 -5.24
N VAL A 100 -2.14 -6.43 -5.29
CA VAL A 100 -1.06 -6.76 -6.22
C VAL A 100 0.07 -7.53 -5.53
N ASN A 101 0.46 -7.14 -4.32
CA ASN A 101 1.60 -7.76 -3.64
C ASN A 101 1.16 -8.99 -2.81
N LEU A 102 0.43 -8.80 -1.72
CA LEU A 102 0.10 -9.88 -0.79
C LEU A 102 -0.85 -10.93 -1.40
N ALA A 103 -1.73 -10.56 -2.33
CA ALA A 103 -2.60 -11.50 -3.02
C ALA A 103 -1.82 -12.56 -3.82
N GLU A 104 -0.70 -12.20 -4.45
CA GLU A 104 0.14 -13.16 -5.16
C GLU A 104 0.79 -14.16 -4.18
N ILE A 105 1.18 -13.70 -2.99
CA ILE A 105 1.69 -14.57 -1.93
C ILE A 105 0.58 -15.49 -1.41
N ALA A 106 -0.62 -14.96 -1.15
CA ALA A 106 -1.77 -15.76 -0.72
C ALA A 106 -2.08 -16.87 -1.74
N TRP A 107 -2.09 -16.52 -3.02
CA TRP A 107 -2.27 -17.45 -4.13
C TRP A 107 -1.16 -18.51 -4.18
N PHE A 108 0.10 -18.11 -4.05
CA PHE A 108 1.24 -19.03 -4.00
C PHE A 108 1.10 -20.06 -2.87
N PHE A 109 0.68 -19.63 -1.67
CA PHE A 109 0.43 -20.52 -0.54
C PHE A 109 -0.74 -21.48 -0.80
N SER A 110 -1.79 -21.02 -1.47
CA SER A 110 -2.90 -21.86 -1.92
C SER A 110 -2.45 -22.96 -2.88
N CYS A 111 -1.68 -22.59 -3.90
CA CYS A 111 -1.22 -23.52 -4.93
C CYS A 111 -0.19 -24.53 -4.44
N HIS A 112 0.73 -24.13 -3.55
CA HIS A 112 1.91 -24.94 -3.22
C HIS A 112 1.91 -25.51 -1.80
N PHE A 113 1.09 -24.97 -0.89
CA PHE A 113 1.10 -25.35 0.52
C PHE A 113 -0.27 -25.79 1.06
N ASN A 114 -1.28 -25.94 0.19
CA ASN A 114 -2.65 -26.35 0.54
C ASN A 114 -3.27 -25.46 1.64
N ARG A 115 -2.96 -24.16 1.61
CA ARG A 115 -3.46 -23.16 2.55
C ARG A 115 -4.54 -22.31 1.89
N LYS A 116 -5.74 -22.27 2.48
CA LYS A 116 -6.82 -21.42 1.96
C LYS A 116 -6.42 -19.96 2.05
N GLU A 117 -6.73 -19.17 1.03
CA GLU A 117 -6.48 -17.72 1.04
C GLU A 117 -7.15 -17.04 2.25
N ALA A 118 -8.32 -17.51 2.69
CA ALA A 118 -8.99 -17.00 3.87
C ALA A 118 -8.14 -17.15 5.16
N GLU A 119 -7.35 -18.21 5.29
CA GLU A 119 -6.43 -18.39 6.43
C GLU A 119 -5.26 -17.40 6.34
N PHE A 120 -4.74 -17.16 5.13
CA PHE A 120 -3.70 -16.16 4.90
C PHE A 120 -4.19 -14.75 5.28
N TRP A 121 -5.36 -14.36 4.80
CA TRP A 121 -5.94 -13.04 5.08
C TRP A 121 -6.32 -12.87 6.56
N ALA A 122 -6.69 -13.94 7.26
CA ALA A 122 -6.89 -13.89 8.71
C ALA A 122 -5.58 -13.57 9.46
N ILE A 123 -4.44 -14.10 9.00
CA ILE A 123 -3.12 -13.77 9.57
C ILE A 123 -2.78 -12.30 9.32
N VAL A 124 -2.99 -11.81 8.10
CA VAL A 124 -2.73 -10.40 7.73
C VAL A 124 -3.60 -9.45 8.55
N SER A 125 -4.91 -9.71 8.64
CA SER A 125 -5.85 -8.91 9.43
C SER A 125 -5.45 -8.88 10.90
N ARG A 126 -5.09 -10.03 11.48
CA ARG A 126 -4.63 -10.09 12.87
C ARG A 126 -3.36 -9.27 13.09
N ALA A 127 -2.38 -9.36 12.19
CA ALA A 127 -1.14 -8.57 12.28
C ALA A 127 -1.40 -7.06 12.23
N ILE A 128 -2.37 -6.60 11.42
CA ILE A 128 -2.78 -5.19 11.36
C ILE A 128 -3.47 -4.76 12.66
N HIS A 129 -4.31 -5.62 13.25
CA HIS A 129 -4.99 -5.31 14.51
C HIS A 129 -4.08 -5.35 15.75
N GLU A 130 -2.96 -6.08 15.68
CA GLU A 130 -1.96 -6.18 16.76
C GLU A 130 -0.96 -4.99 16.78
N TYR A 131 -0.93 -4.16 15.74
CA TYR A 131 -0.07 -2.98 15.60
C TYR A 131 -0.75 -1.69 16.08
#